data_AF-A0A067ER30-F1
#
_entry.id   AF-A0A067ER30-F1
#
_cell.length_a   1.000
_cell.length_b   1.000
_cell.length_c   1.000
_cell.angle_alpha   90.00
_cell.angle_beta   90.00
_cell.angle_gamma   90.00
#
_symmetry.space_group_name_H-M   'P 1'
#
loop_
_entity.id
_entity.type
_entity.pdbx_description
1 polymer ?
#
loop_
_entity_poly.entity_id
_entity_poly.type
_entity_poly.pdbx_seq_one_letter_code
_entity_poly.pdbx_strand_id
1 'polypeptide(L)'
;MTKISPEIEEDVQAESLLSVSADVSFSSNCFPKYKLGPDNQIVEESKEDSKGLSLKEVVEKETVQLSEQHKRLSVRDLASKFDKNLTAAAKLADEAKLRDVASLEGHVLLKKLRDALEALRGRMAGRTKEDVEKAISLVEALAVKLTQNEGELIQEKFEVKKLANFLKQ
;
A
#
# COMPACT_ATOMS: atom_id res chain seq x y z
N MET A 1 33.39 54.80 -38.30
CA MET A 1 32.80 54.88 -36.95
C MET A 1 31.97 53.62 -36.74
N THR A 2 32.03 52.82 -35.69
CA THR A 2 32.86 52.63 -34.50
C THR A 2 32.44 51.24 -34.00
N LYS A 3 33.38 50.37 -33.56
CA LYS A 3 33.04 49.07 -32.96
C LYS A 3 32.42 49.27 -31.58
N ILE A 4 31.38 48.50 -31.24
CA ILE A 4 30.88 48.34 -29.88
C ILE A 4 30.58 46.85 -29.68
N SER A 5 31.46 46.15 -28.95
CA SER A 5 31.16 44.86 -28.33
C SER A 5 30.42 45.12 -27.02
N PRO A 6 29.39 44.35 -26.66
CA PRO A 6 28.95 44.22 -25.28
C PRO A 6 29.73 43.08 -24.60
N GLU A 7 30.54 43.44 -23.61
CA GLU A 7 31.04 42.52 -22.59
C GLU A 7 29.86 41.99 -21.77
N ILE A 8 29.77 40.67 -21.61
CA ILE A 8 28.93 40.05 -20.58
C ILE A 8 29.86 39.15 -19.77
N GLU A 9 30.01 39.57 -18.53
CA GLU A 9 30.86 39.01 -17.49
C GLU A 9 30.45 37.58 -17.12
N GLU A 10 31.45 36.74 -16.86
CA GLU A 10 31.33 35.46 -16.19
C GLU A 10 30.89 35.67 -14.75
N ASP A 11 29.62 35.38 -14.43
CA ASP A 11 29.28 34.73 -13.16
C ASP A 11 27.88 34.11 -13.25
N VAL A 12 27.79 32.86 -13.70
CA VAL A 12 26.59 32.05 -13.48
C VAL A 12 27.00 30.79 -12.73
N GLN A 13 27.07 31.01 -11.42
CA GLN A 13 26.63 30.13 -10.34
C GLN A 13 26.15 28.75 -10.81
N ALA A 14 26.73 27.73 -10.17
CA ALA A 14 26.33 26.35 -10.22
C ALA A 14 24.89 26.16 -9.72
N GLU A 15 23.90 26.47 -10.56
CA GLU A 15 22.53 26.04 -10.39
C GLU A 15 22.29 24.86 -11.30
N SER A 16 22.01 23.73 -10.64
CA SER A 16 21.81 22.40 -11.19
C SER A 16 21.07 22.41 -12.52
N LEU A 17 21.79 21.99 -13.56
CA LEU A 17 21.30 21.73 -14.90
C LEU A 17 19.97 20.96 -14.85
N LEU A 18 19.00 21.48 -15.60
CA LEU A 18 17.74 20.82 -15.92
C LEU A 18 17.98 19.33 -16.19
N SER A 19 17.34 18.49 -15.38
CA SER A 19 17.37 17.04 -15.54
C SER A 19 16.93 16.70 -16.95
N VAL A 20 17.83 16.11 -17.72
CA VAL A 20 17.53 15.52 -19.03
C VAL A 20 16.38 14.52 -18.85
N SER A 21 15.51 14.41 -19.85
CA SER A 21 14.41 13.44 -19.91
C SER A 21 14.86 12.06 -19.39
N ALA A 22 14.04 11.42 -18.56
CA ALA A 22 14.36 10.16 -17.89
C ALA A 22 14.83 9.03 -18.84
N ASP A 23 14.52 9.15 -20.13
CA ASP A 23 14.84 8.17 -21.17
C ASP A 23 16.28 8.29 -21.73
N VAL A 24 17.08 9.27 -21.26
CA VAL A 24 18.46 9.48 -21.73
C VAL A 24 19.42 9.55 -20.56
N SER A 25 20.16 8.46 -20.32
CA SER A 25 21.28 8.42 -19.38
C SER A 25 22.59 8.68 -20.10
N PHE A 26 23.21 9.85 -19.89
CA PHE A 26 24.61 10.05 -20.25
C PHE A 26 25.49 9.50 -19.11
N SER A 27 26.61 8.84 -19.45
CA SER A 27 27.56 8.35 -18.44
C SER A 27 28.26 9.49 -17.70
N SER A 28 28.36 10.68 -18.32
CA SER A 28 28.84 11.90 -17.67
C SER A 28 28.16 13.15 -18.24
N ASN A 29 28.06 14.20 -17.41
CA ASN A 29 27.54 15.51 -17.81
C ASN A 29 28.61 16.38 -18.51
N CYS A 30 29.69 15.78 -19.01
CA CYS A 30 30.80 16.49 -19.63
C CYS A 30 31.23 15.79 -20.92
N PHE A 31 31.78 16.57 -21.85
CA PHE A 31 32.26 16.01 -23.12
C PHE A 31 33.42 15.04 -22.88
N PRO A 32 33.46 13.89 -23.61
CA PRO A 32 34.57 12.94 -23.51
C PRO A 32 35.90 13.63 -23.73
N LYS A 33 36.86 13.42 -22.81
CA LYS A 33 38.21 13.95 -22.95
C LYS A 33 39.00 13.04 -23.87
N TYR A 34 39.20 13.47 -25.11
CA TYR A 34 40.07 12.77 -26.06
C TYR A 34 41.38 13.53 -26.27
N LYS A 35 42.43 12.81 -26.70
CA LYS A 35 43.69 13.39 -27.17
C LYS A 35 43.77 13.28 -28.69
N LEU A 36 44.04 14.39 -29.37
CA LEU A 36 44.29 14.44 -30.81
C LEU A 36 45.78 14.23 -31.09
N GLY A 37 46.09 13.30 -31.98
CA GLY A 37 47.41 13.11 -32.56
C GLY A 37 47.66 13.99 -33.79
N PRO A 38 48.83 13.85 -34.45
CA PRO A 38 49.10 14.50 -35.73
C PRO A 38 47.98 14.20 -36.75
N ASP A 39 47.65 15.17 -37.59
CA ASP A 39 46.52 15.14 -38.54
C ASP A 39 45.11 15.11 -37.91
N ASN A 40 44.96 15.58 -36.65
CA ASN A 40 43.69 15.67 -35.94
C ASN A 40 42.97 14.31 -35.76
N GLN A 41 43.71 13.20 -35.75
CA GLN A 41 43.14 11.89 -35.44
C GLN A 41 43.01 11.71 -33.92
N ILE A 42 41.84 11.24 -33.46
CA ILE A 42 41.61 10.89 -32.05
C ILE A 42 42.40 9.62 -31.74
N VAL A 43 43.43 9.71 -30.88
CA VAL A 43 44.35 8.59 -30.60
C VAL A 43 43.93 7.80 -29.36
N GLU A 44 43.24 8.44 -28.41
CA GLU A 44 42.90 7.82 -27.13
C GLU A 44 41.44 8.09 -26.80
N GLU A 45 40.62 7.06 -27.00
CA GLU A 45 39.23 7.01 -26.57
C GLU A 45 39.22 6.38 -25.18
N SER A 46 38.75 7.12 -24.18
CA SER A 46 38.66 6.63 -22.80
C SER A 46 37.81 5.37 -22.76
N LYS A 47 38.40 4.23 -22.37
CA LYS A 47 37.67 3.00 -22.08
C LYS A 47 36.85 3.20 -20.80
N GLU A 48 35.67 3.75 -20.95
CA GLU A 48 34.69 3.73 -19.88
C GLU A 48 34.13 2.31 -19.85
N ASP A 49 34.57 1.54 -18.85
CA ASP A 49 34.07 0.19 -18.59
C ASP A 49 32.56 0.28 -18.42
N SER A 50 31.82 -0.14 -19.46
CA SER A 50 30.37 -0.27 -19.45
C SER A 50 29.96 -1.39 -18.48
N LYS A 51 30.04 -1.11 -17.18
CA LYS A 51 29.52 -1.95 -16.11
C LYS A 51 28.00 -1.74 -15.97
N GLY A 52 27.32 -1.63 -17.11
CA GLY A 52 25.87 -1.70 -17.22
C GLY A 52 25.48 -3.08 -17.73
N LEU A 53 24.27 -3.52 -17.42
CA LEU A 53 23.70 -4.71 -18.04
C LEU A 53 23.79 -4.56 -19.57
N SER A 54 24.15 -5.63 -20.27
CA SER A 54 24.26 -5.58 -21.73
C SER A 54 22.92 -5.11 -22.32
N LEU A 55 22.95 -4.33 -23.40
CA LEU A 55 21.73 -3.83 -24.06
C LEU A 55 20.72 -4.95 -24.34
N LYS A 56 21.22 -6.13 -24.71
CA LYS A 56 20.41 -7.33 -24.92
C LYS A 56 19.66 -7.77 -23.66
N GLU A 57 20.32 -7.72 -22.50
CA GLU A 57 19.71 -8.09 -21.22
C GLU A 57 18.67 -7.06 -20.76
N VAL A 58 18.91 -5.77 -21.02
CA VAL A 58 17.92 -4.71 -20.75
C VAL A 58 16.67 -4.91 -21.62
N VAL A 59 16.85 -5.17 -22.91
CA VAL A 59 15.76 -5.45 -23.84
C VAL A 59 14.98 -6.70 -23.44
N GLU A 60 15.66 -7.79 -23.06
CA GLU A 60 15.00 -9.01 -22.60
C GLU A 60 14.17 -8.77 -21.32
N LYS A 61 14.73 -8.05 -20.34
CA LYS A 61 14.02 -7.69 -19.10
C LYS A 61 12.80 -6.82 -19.37
N GLU A 62 12.94 -5.79 -20.20
CA GLU A 62 11.84 -4.90 -20.57
C GLU A 62 10.78 -5.63 -21.38
N THR A 63 11.17 -6.54 -22.29
CA THR A 63 10.23 -7.35 -23.09
C THR A 63 9.41 -8.28 -22.21
N VAL A 64 10.03 -8.92 -21.21
CA VAL A 64 9.31 -9.76 -20.23
C VAL A 64 8.34 -8.91 -19.41
N GLN A 65 8.78 -7.77 -18.89
CA GLN A 65 7.96 -6.85 -18.10
C GLN A 65 6.77 -6.29 -18.91
N LEU A 66 7.00 -5.87 -20.15
CA LEU A 66 5.94 -5.41 -21.05
C LEU A 66 4.99 -6.55 -21.41
N SER A 67 5.49 -7.78 -21.61
CA SER A 67 4.63 -8.94 -21.90
C SER A 67 3.71 -9.30 -20.73
N GLU A 68 4.18 -9.16 -19.48
CA GLU A 68 3.36 -9.32 -18.28
C GLU A 68 2.29 -8.22 -18.19
N GLN A 69 2.65 -6.97 -18.48
CA GLN A 69 1.71 -5.84 -18.49
C GLN A 69 0.69 -5.92 -19.64
N HIS A 70 1.09 -6.43 -20.81
CA HIS A 70 0.26 -6.57 -22.00
C HIS A 70 -0.62 -7.82 -22.00
N LYS A 71 -0.76 -8.53 -20.87
CA LYS A 71 -1.76 -9.59 -20.73
C LYS A 71 -3.17 -9.00 -20.73
N ARG A 72 -3.65 -8.63 -21.92
CA ARG A 72 -5.05 -8.25 -22.18
C ARG A 72 -5.90 -9.44 -21.79
N LEU A 73 -6.58 -9.32 -20.66
CA LEU A 73 -7.54 -10.32 -20.19
C LEU A 73 -8.62 -10.46 -21.28
N SER A 74 -8.85 -11.69 -21.73
CA SER A 74 -9.98 -11.97 -22.61
C SER A 74 -11.28 -11.60 -21.91
N VAL A 75 -12.34 -11.27 -22.65
CA VAL A 75 -13.69 -11.11 -22.09
C VAL A 75 -14.08 -12.34 -21.26
N ARG A 76 -13.66 -13.53 -21.69
CA ARG A 76 -13.83 -14.79 -20.93
C ARG A 76 -13.08 -14.76 -19.59
N ASP A 77 -11.84 -14.28 -19.58
CA ASP A 77 -11.04 -14.17 -18.35
C ASP A 77 -11.63 -13.13 -17.40
N LEU A 78 -12.15 -12.01 -17.94
CA LEU A 78 -12.85 -11.00 -17.18
C LEU A 78 -14.11 -11.58 -16.53
N ALA A 79 -14.96 -12.26 -17.29
CA ALA A 79 -16.17 -12.90 -16.78
C ALA A 79 -15.86 -13.92 -15.67
N SER A 80 -14.87 -14.79 -15.88
CA SER A 80 -14.45 -15.74 -14.85
C SER A 80 -13.94 -15.06 -13.57
N LYS A 81 -13.24 -13.93 -13.69
CA LYS A 81 -12.82 -13.13 -12.52
C LYS A 81 -14.01 -12.50 -11.80
N PHE A 82 -14.99 -11.98 -12.52
CA PHE A 82 -16.23 -11.46 -11.94
C PHE A 82 -17.00 -12.54 -11.17
N ASP A 83 -17.20 -13.72 -11.75
CA ASP A 83 -17.90 -14.83 -11.09
C ASP A 83 -17.18 -15.30 -9.81
N LYS A 84 -15.85 -15.39 -9.86
CA LYS A 84 -15.02 -15.73 -8.70
C LYS A 84 -15.15 -14.67 -7.60
N ASN A 85 -15.09 -13.39 -7.97
CA ASN A 85 -15.24 -12.29 -7.03
C ASN A 85 -16.66 -12.22 -6.45
N LEU A 86 -17.69 -12.46 -7.25
CA LEU A 86 -19.08 -12.53 -6.81
C LEU A 86 -19.27 -13.68 -5.80
N THR A 87 -18.69 -14.84 -6.09
CA THR A 87 -18.71 -16.00 -5.19
C THR A 87 -17.96 -15.71 -3.89
N ALA A 88 -16.81 -15.05 -3.95
CA ALA A 88 -16.05 -14.65 -2.77
C ALA A 88 -16.82 -13.62 -1.93
N ALA A 89 -17.45 -12.64 -2.56
CA ALA A 89 -18.28 -11.64 -1.89
C ALA A 89 -19.50 -12.27 -1.20
N ALA A 90 -20.16 -13.24 -1.85
CA ALA A 90 -21.26 -13.99 -1.23
C ALA A 90 -20.82 -14.73 0.03
N LYS A 91 -19.65 -15.40 -0.01
CA LYS A 91 -19.07 -16.08 1.17
C LYS A 91 -18.77 -15.11 2.30
N LEU A 92 -18.16 -13.96 2.00
CA LEU A 92 -17.90 -12.92 3.01
C LEU A 92 -19.19 -12.35 3.60
N ALA A 93 -20.24 -12.17 2.78
CA ALA A 93 -21.53 -11.71 3.26
C ALA A 93 -22.19 -12.71 4.21
N ASP A 94 -22.06 -14.02 3.94
CA ASP A 94 -22.59 -15.05 4.83
C ASP A 94 -21.76 -15.18 6.12
N GLU A 95 -20.44 -15.04 6.05
CA GLU A 95 -19.59 -14.96 7.25
C GLU A 95 -19.96 -13.74 8.12
N ALA A 96 -20.19 -12.58 7.52
CA ALA A 96 -20.62 -11.38 8.24
C ALA A 96 -21.96 -11.59 8.97
N LYS A 97 -22.94 -12.24 8.33
CA LYS A 97 -24.22 -12.59 8.99
C LYS A 97 -24.02 -13.53 10.17
N LEU A 98 -23.12 -14.52 10.06
CA LEU A 98 -22.80 -15.41 11.17
C LEU A 98 -22.15 -14.68 12.34
N ARG A 99 -21.27 -13.71 12.05
CA ARG A 99 -20.65 -12.85 13.07
C ARG A 99 -21.68 -11.97 13.77
N ASP A 100 -22.62 -11.37 13.03
CA ASP A 100 -23.70 -10.56 13.61
C ASP A 100 -24.56 -11.36 14.60
N VAL A 101 -24.94 -12.59 14.23
CA VAL A 101 -25.74 -13.48 15.11
C VAL A 101 -24.94 -13.88 16.36
N ALA A 102 -23.65 -14.19 16.20
CA ALA A 102 -22.78 -14.54 17.32
C ALA A 102 -22.55 -13.37 18.29
N SER A 103 -22.48 -12.13 17.79
CA SER A 103 -22.34 -10.92 18.63
C SER A 103 -23.57 -10.69 19.52
N LEU A 104 -24.78 -10.87 18.99
CA LEU A 104 -26.02 -10.73 19.75
C LEU A 104 -26.12 -11.77 20.89
N GLU A 105 -25.70 -13.01 20.62
CA GLU A 105 -25.65 -14.06 21.64
C GLU A 105 -24.54 -13.82 22.68
N GLY A 106 -23.45 -13.14 22.28
CA GLY A 106 -22.36 -12.72 23.15
C GLY A 106 -22.81 -11.83 24.32
N HIS A 107 -23.70 -10.86 24.07
CA HIS A 107 -24.24 -9.98 25.13
C HIS A 107 -25.06 -10.75 26.17
N VAL A 108 -25.90 -11.68 25.71
CA VAL A 108 -26.72 -12.52 26.61
C VAL A 108 -25.82 -13.42 27.46
N LEU A 109 -24.78 -14.00 26.87
CA LEU A 109 -23.82 -14.85 27.57
C LEU A 109 -23.01 -14.06 28.60
N LEU A 110 -22.47 -12.90 28.23
CA LEU A 110 -21.72 -12.02 29.14
C LEU A 110 -22.59 -11.55 30.31
N LYS A 111 -23.86 -11.23 30.06
CA LYS A 111 -24.82 -10.89 31.11
C LYS A 111 -25.02 -12.06 32.09
N LYS A 112 -25.31 -13.26 31.58
CA LYS A 112 -25.50 -14.46 32.42
C LYS A 112 -24.24 -14.79 33.23
N LEU A 113 -23.07 -14.63 32.62
CA LEU A 113 -21.78 -14.85 33.30
C LEU A 113 -21.57 -13.84 34.43
N ARG A 114 -21.85 -12.56 34.19
CA ARG A 114 -21.80 -11.52 35.24
C ARG A 114 -22.76 -11.85 36.38
N ASP A 115 -24.01 -12.18 36.07
CA ASP A 115 -25.03 -12.50 37.08
C ASP A 115 -24.60 -13.70 37.94
N ALA A 116 -24.01 -14.73 37.32
CA ALA A 116 -23.46 -15.89 38.03
C ALA A 116 -22.26 -15.55 38.92
N LEU A 117 -21.36 -14.68 38.45
CA LEU A 117 -20.21 -14.21 39.23
C LEU A 117 -20.66 -13.33 40.40
N GLU A 118 -21.68 -12.48 40.23
CA GLU A 118 -22.24 -11.66 41.31
C GLU A 118 -22.89 -12.54 42.40
N ALA A 119 -23.63 -13.58 41.98
CA ALA A 119 -24.19 -14.57 42.90
C ALA A 119 -23.11 -15.41 43.62
N LEU A 120 -21.96 -15.62 42.99
CA LEU A 120 -20.81 -16.28 43.61
C LEU A 120 -20.12 -15.34 44.60
N ARG A 121 -19.90 -14.07 44.23
CA ARG A 121 -19.25 -13.04 45.05
C ARG A 121 -19.88 -12.91 46.44
N GLY A 122 -21.21 -12.93 46.53
CA GLY A 122 -21.92 -12.88 47.83
C GLY A 122 -21.67 -14.08 48.75
N ARG A 123 -21.12 -15.18 48.22
CA ARG A 123 -20.78 -16.41 48.95
C ARG A 123 -19.28 -16.59 49.18
N MET A 124 -18.42 -15.76 48.59
CA MET A 124 -16.96 -15.84 48.71
C MET A 124 -16.41 -14.92 49.81
N ALA A 125 -15.24 -15.28 50.36
CA ALA A 125 -14.52 -14.47 51.36
C ALA A 125 -13.00 -14.47 51.12
N GLY A 126 -12.32 -13.43 51.61
CA GLY A 126 -10.87 -13.26 51.49
C GLY A 126 -10.40 -13.16 50.04
N ARG A 127 -9.21 -13.71 49.73
CA ARG A 127 -8.60 -13.64 48.38
C ARG A 127 -9.49 -14.15 47.26
N THR A 128 -10.28 -15.18 47.53
CA THR A 128 -11.18 -15.75 46.51
C THR A 128 -12.31 -14.79 46.11
N LYS A 129 -12.73 -13.90 47.01
CA LYS A 129 -13.67 -12.82 46.70
C LYS A 129 -13.02 -11.77 45.81
N GLU A 130 -11.79 -11.38 46.09
CA GLU A 130 -11.01 -10.44 45.28
C GLU A 130 -10.82 -10.96 43.84
N ASP A 131 -10.59 -12.26 43.68
CA ASP A 131 -10.45 -12.87 42.36
C ASP A 131 -11.78 -12.91 41.58
N VAL A 132 -12.90 -13.14 42.27
CA VAL A 132 -14.24 -13.02 41.66
C VAL A 132 -14.53 -11.56 41.28
N GLU A 133 -14.15 -10.58 42.09
CA GLU A 133 -14.30 -9.16 41.76
C GLU A 133 -13.47 -8.79 40.51
N LYS A 134 -12.22 -9.27 40.39
CA LYS A 134 -11.43 -9.10 39.17
C LYS A 134 -12.09 -9.75 37.96
N ALA A 135 -12.65 -10.95 38.11
CA ALA A 135 -13.36 -11.64 37.04
C ALA A 135 -14.60 -10.84 36.58
N ILE A 136 -15.36 -10.26 37.50
CA ILE A 136 -16.49 -9.37 37.19
C ILE A 136 -16.01 -8.16 36.39
N SER A 137 -14.93 -7.49 36.83
CA SER A 137 -14.37 -6.34 36.10
C SER A 137 -13.91 -6.70 34.68
N LEU A 138 -13.32 -7.89 34.48
CA LEU A 138 -12.94 -8.37 33.16
C LEU A 138 -14.16 -8.61 32.26
N VAL A 139 -15.23 -9.20 32.80
CA VAL A 139 -16.49 -9.43 32.07
C VAL A 139 -17.15 -8.11 31.69
N GLU A 140 -17.16 -7.12 32.58
CA GLU A 140 -17.66 -5.77 32.28
C GLU A 140 -16.83 -5.09 31.19
N ALA A 141 -15.51 -5.18 31.24
CA ALA A 141 -14.63 -4.66 30.19
C ALA A 141 -14.86 -5.35 28.83
N LEU A 142 -15.11 -6.66 28.83
CA LEU A 142 -15.45 -7.40 27.61
C LEU A 142 -16.80 -6.97 27.04
N ALA A 143 -17.80 -6.73 27.89
CA ALA A 143 -19.12 -6.25 27.46
C ALA A 143 -19.02 -4.86 26.81
N VAL A 144 -18.21 -3.94 27.36
CA VAL A 144 -17.96 -2.63 26.75
C VAL A 144 -17.30 -2.76 25.38
N LYS A 145 -16.26 -3.61 25.25
CA LYS A 145 -15.60 -3.86 23.97
C LYS A 145 -16.54 -4.45 22.93
N LEU A 146 -17.41 -5.37 23.34
CA LEU A 146 -18.38 -5.99 22.42
C LEU A 146 -19.35 -4.93 21.85
N THR A 147 -19.89 -4.04 22.69
CA THR A 147 -20.74 -2.93 22.27
C THR A 147 -20.01 -1.93 21.37
N GLN A 148 -18.74 -1.62 21.66
CA GLN A 148 -17.93 -0.73 20.82
C GLN A 148 -17.72 -1.31 19.42
N ASN A 149 -17.30 -2.58 19.34
CA ASN A 149 -17.10 -3.26 18.06
C ASN A 149 -18.40 -3.31 17.22
N GLU A 150 -19.55 -3.50 17.86
CA GLU A 150 -20.85 -3.43 17.19
C GLU A 150 -21.15 -2.02 16.65
N GLY A 151 -20.81 -0.97 17.42
CA GLY A 151 -20.95 0.42 16.98
C GLY A 151 -20.09 0.74 15.75
N GLU A 152 -18.83 0.30 15.75
CA GLU A 152 -17.92 0.42 14.60
C GLU A 152 -18.47 -0.31 13.36
N LEU A 153 -18.98 -1.53 13.54
CA LEU A 153 -19.57 -2.31 12.47
C LEU A 153 -20.82 -1.65 11.86
N ILE A 154 -21.67 -1.03 12.70
CA ILE A 154 -22.84 -0.27 12.24
C ILE A 154 -22.39 0.94 11.39
N GLN A 155 -21.35 1.65 11.83
CA GLN A 155 -20.81 2.79 11.09
C GLN A 155 -20.20 2.36 9.75
N GLU A 156 -19.41 1.29 9.72
CA GLU A 156 -18.84 0.74 8.49
C GLU A 156 -19.95 0.32 7.51
N LYS A 157 -20.99 -0.36 7.99
CA LYS A 157 -22.15 -0.75 7.17
C LYS A 157 -22.86 0.46 6.57
N PHE A 158 -22.92 1.58 7.29
CA PHE A 158 -23.48 2.82 6.77
C PHE A 158 -22.63 3.40 5.63
N GLU A 159 -21.31 3.48 5.78
CA GLU A 159 -20.41 3.97 4.73
C GLU A 159 -20.43 3.05 3.50
N VAL A 160 -20.45 1.72 3.69
CA VAL A 160 -20.59 0.76 2.59
C VAL A 160 -21.93 0.97 1.86
N LYS A 161 -23.04 1.17 2.59
CA LYS A 161 -24.35 1.44 1.98
C LYS A 161 -24.33 2.74 1.16
N LYS A 162 -23.65 3.77 1.67
CA LYS A 162 -23.46 5.03 0.96
C LYS A 162 -22.65 4.84 -0.33
N LEU A 163 -21.54 4.09 -0.28
CA LEU A 163 -20.73 3.77 -1.45
C LEU A 163 -21.52 2.96 -2.50
N ALA A 164 -22.29 1.96 -2.04
CA ALA A 164 -23.14 1.16 -2.91
C ALA A 164 -24.21 1.99 -3.63
N ASN A 165 -24.73 3.04 -2.99
CA ASN A 165 -25.67 3.96 -3.64
C ASN A 165 -24.99 4.79 -4.75
N PHE A 166 -23.73 5.20 -4.57
CA PHE A 166 -22.99 5.89 -5.63
C PHE A 166 -22.74 5.00 -6.86
N LEU A 167 -22.50 3.70 -6.66
CA LEU A 167 -22.25 2.75 -7.76
C LEU A 167 -23.52 2.33 -8.54
N LYS A 168 -24.71 2.64 -8.02
CA LYS A 168 -25.99 2.35 -8.68
C LYS A 168 -26.45 3.47 -9.62
N GLN A 169 -25.82 4.64 -9.56
CA GLN A 169 -26.03 5.75 -10.50
C GLN A 169 -25.21 5.52 -11.77
#